data_AF-A0A2V6WKL5-F1
#
_entry.id   AF-A0A2V6WKL5-F1
#
_cell.length_a   1.000
_cell.length_b   1.000
_cell.length_c   1.000
_cell.angle_alpha   90.00
_cell.angle_beta   90.00
_cell.angle_gamma   90.00
#
_symmetry.space_group_name_H-M   'P 1'
#
loop_
_entity.id
_entity.type
_entity.pdbx_description
1 polymer ?
#
loop_
_entity_poly.entity_id
_entity_poly.type
_entity_poly.pdbx_seq_one_letter_code
_entity_poly.pdbx_strand_id
1 'polypeptide(L)'
;IFLPMLCQHCEVAPCEPVCPVFAAYRTDEGLNGQVYNRCVGTRYCGNNCPYEVRRFNWFWWEWPAPLEVQLNPDVTVRQLGVMEKCTMCLQRIIAGKDRARGENRAVRDGDIVTACQQTCPTQAITFGDLKDGASRASKLARSPRGYHVFEELGTRSAITYLKKVTRAPERARG
;
A
#
# COMPACT_ATOMS: atom_id res chain seq x y z
N ILE A 1 0.69 -8.88 -19.82
CA ILE A 1 0.14 -7.74 -19.03
C ILE A 1 1.05 -7.54 -17.83
N PHE A 2 1.43 -6.31 -17.49
CA PHE A 2 2.20 -6.01 -16.28
C PHE A 2 1.25 -5.41 -15.24
N LEU A 3 1.24 -5.97 -14.03
CA LEU A 3 0.37 -5.55 -12.94
C LEU A 3 1.21 -5.42 -11.65
N PRO A 4 1.47 -4.21 -11.14
CA PRO A 4 2.19 -4.06 -9.89
C PRO A 4 1.33 -4.56 -8.73
N MET A 5 1.78 -5.61 -8.06
CA MET A 5 1.11 -6.17 -6.90
C MET A 5 1.77 -5.68 -5.61
N LEU A 6 1.00 -4.91 -4.84
CA LEU A 6 1.37 -4.44 -3.51
C LEU A 6 0.35 -4.93 -2.48
N CYS A 7 0.56 -4.61 -1.19
CA CYS A 7 -0.47 -4.84 -0.18
C CYS A 7 -1.75 -4.12 -0.57
N GLN A 8 -2.84 -4.86 -0.61
CA GLN A 8 -4.16 -4.39 -1.04
C GLN A 8 -4.92 -3.65 0.07
N HIS A 9 -4.40 -3.65 1.31
CA HIS A 9 -5.03 -3.02 2.48
C HIS A 9 -6.53 -3.38 2.63
N CYS A 10 -6.82 -4.67 2.44
CA CYS A 10 -8.14 -5.28 2.51
C CYS A 10 -8.94 -4.82 3.74
N GLU A 11 -10.23 -4.55 3.57
CA GLU A 11 -11.17 -4.32 4.67
C GLU A 11 -11.46 -5.61 5.42
N VAL A 12 -11.71 -6.70 4.69
CA VAL A 12 -11.81 -8.06 5.25
C VAL A 12 -10.47 -8.74 5.04
N ALA A 13 -9.48 -8.37 5.85
CA ALA A 13 -8.11 -8.82 5.68
C ALA A 13 -7.86 -10.21 6.29
N PRO A 14 -7.66 -11.26 5.48
CA PRO A 14 -7.41 -12.62 6.01
C PRO A 14 -6.09 -12.70 6.80
N CYS A 15 -5.15 -11.80 6.53
CA CYS A 15 -3.85 -11.76 7.19
C CYS A 15 -3.86 -11.13 8.60
N GLU A 16 -4.95 -10.50 9.04
CA GLU A 16 -5.10 -9.93 10.38
C GLU A 16 -5.43 -10.98 11.46
N PRO A 17 -6.55 -11.73 11.36
CA PRO A 17 -6.99 -12.63 12.44
C PRO A 17 -6.04 -13.80 12.68
N VAL A 18 -5.19 -14.13 11.71
CA VAL A 18 -4.19 -15.22 11.83
C VAL A 18 -2.93 -14.82 12.60
N CYS A 19 -2.80 -13.55 13.01
CA CYS A 19 -1.65 -13.10 13.79
C CYS A 19 -1.92 -13.29 15.30
N PRO A 20 -1.25 -14.23 15.98
CA PRO A 20 -1.55 -14.55 17.38
C PRO A 20 -1.22 -13.42 18.38
N VAL A 21 -0.40 -12.46 17.95
CA VAL A 21 0.08 -11.34 18.79
C VAL A 21 -0.46 -9.99 18.35
N PHE A 22 -1.40 -9.97 17.39
CA PHE A 22 -2.02 -8.75 16.85
C PHE A 22 -1.01 -7.74 16.27
N ALA A 23 0.07 -8.23 15.65
CA ALA A 23 1.04 -7.38 14.97
C ALA A 23 0.50 -6.80 13.64
N ALA A 24 -0.50 -7.45 13.05
CA ALA A 24 -1.27 -6.92 11.93
C ALA A 24 -2.68 -6.57 12.40
N TYR A 25 -3.15 -5.37 12.10
CA TYR A 25 -4.44 -4.87 12.58
C TYR A 25 -5.03 -3.84 11.60
N ARG A 26 -6.34 -3.60 11.68
CA ARG A 26 -7.03 -2.55 10.94
C ARG A 26 -6.98 -1.23 11.71
N THR A 27 -6.59 -0.15 11.04
CA THR A 27 -6.68 1.22 11.56
C THR A 27 -8.04 1.84 11.23
N ASP A 28 -8.44 2.87 11.97
CA ASP A 28 -9.71 3.60 11.77
C ASP A 28 -9.83 4.25 10.38
N GLU A 29 -8.70 4.54 9.75
CA GLU A 29 -8.62 5.12 8.41
C GLU A 29 -8.71 4.09 7.29
N GLY A 30 -8.80 2.83 7.66
CA GLY A 30 -8.91 1.75 6.69
C GLY A 30 -7.58 1.27 6.14
N LEU A 31 -6.47 1.51 6.83
CA LEU A 31 -5.19 0.88 6.51
C LEU A 31 -5.03 -0.40 7.31
N ASN A 32 -4.52 -1.46 6.67
CA ASN A 32 -3.93 -2.57 7.39
C ASN A 32 -2.56 -2.13 7.95
N GLY A 33 -2.45 -1.99 9.26
CA GLY A 33 -1.22 -1.69 9.98
C GLY A 33 -0.32 -2.93 10.12
N GLN A 34 0.99 -2.72 10.11
CA GLN A 34 1.98 -3.73 10.49
C GLN A 34 2.87 -3.13 11.56
N VAL A 35 2.73 -3.63 12.78
CA VAL A 35 3.54 -3.24 13.95
C VAL A 35 4.74 -4.16 13.99
N TYR A 36 5.91 -3.63 13.61
CA TYR A 36 7.12 -4.44 13.41
C TYR A 36 7.63 -5.06 14.71
N ASN A 37 7.71 -4.27 15.79
CA ASN A 37 8.20 -4.71 17.11
C ASN A 37 7.25 -5.68 17.84
N ARG A 38 6.00 -5.82 17.40
CA ARG A 38 5.04 -6.79 17.93
C ARG A 38 5.13 -8.14 17.21
N CYS A 39 5.75 -8.19 16.03
CA CYS A 39 5.80 -9.40 15.22
C CYS A 39 6.77 -10.43 15.82
N VAL A 40 6.26 -11.62 16.14
CA VAL A 40 7.06 -12.76 16.66
C VAL A 40 7.45 -13.78 15.58
N GLY A 41 7.30 -13.43 14.30
CA GLY A 41 7.83 -14.23 13.20
C GLY A 41 7.11 -15.55 12.89
N THR A 42 5.83 -15.71 13.26
CA THR A 42 5.07 -16.94 12.93
C THR A 42 4.85 -17.15 11.44
N ARG A 43 4.93 -16.08 10.63
CA ARG A 43 4.77 -16.05 9.16
C ARG A 43 3.38 -16.43 8.63
N TYR A 44 2.43 -16.82 9.47
CA TYR A 44 1.13 -17.27 9.01
C TYR A 44 0.33 -16.18 8.25
N CYS A 45 0.51 -14.92 8.62
CA CYS A 45 -0.05 -13.78 7.89
C CYS A 45 0.46 -13.63 6.44
N GLY A 46 1.62 -14.20 6.11
CA GLY A 46 2.12 -14.32 4.74
C GLY A 46 1.34 -15.37 3.96
N ASN A 47 1.20 -16.57 4.52
CA ASN A 47 0.48 -17.68 3.89
C ASN A 47 -1.01 -17.35 3.66
N ASN A 48 -1.65 -16.66 4.60
CA ASN A 48 -3.07 -16.32 4.48
C ASN A 48 -3.32 -15.09 3.59
N CYS A 49 -2.27 -14.44 3.08
CA CYS A 49 -2.43 -13.31 2.17
C CYS A 49 -2.58 -13.85 0.74
N PRO A 50 -3.73 -13.70 0.07
CA PRO A 50 -3.95 -14.26 -1.27
C PRO A 50 -3.08 -13.60 -2.35
N TYR A 51 -2.44 -12.48 -2.02
CA TYR A 51 -1.55 -11.75 -2.92
C TYR A 51 -0.06 -12.04 -2.66
N GLU A 52 0.28 -12.76 -1.58
CA GLU A 52 1.67 -13.06 -1.18
C GLU A 52 2.58 -11.82 -1.10
N VAL A 53 2.03 -10.69 -0.67
CA VAL A 53 2.69 -9.36 -0.62
C VAL A 53 3.24 -9.01 0.76
N ARG A 54 3.18 -9.94 1.72
CA ARG A 54 3.94 -9.81 2.96
C ARG A 54 5.29 -10.49 2.78
N ARG A 55 6.37 -9.78 3.10
CA ARG A 55 7.74 -10.27 3.00
C ARG A 55 8.28 -10.53 4.40
N PHE A 56 9.07 -11.58 4.56
CA PHE A 56 9.66 -11.94 5.83
C PHE A 56 11.14 -11.60 5.82
N ASN A 57 11.63 -10.99 6.90
CA ASN A 57 13.04 -10.70 7.04
C ASN A 57 13.79 -11.93 7.58
N TRP A 58 14.45 -12.67 6.68
CA TRP A 58 15.13 -13.93 6.99
C TRP A 58 16.54 -13.77 7.54
N PHE A 59 17.16 -12.63 7.30
CA PHE A 59 18.57 -12.43 7.60
C PHE A 59 18.75 -11.18 8.45
N TRP A 60 19.86 -11.15 9.17
CA TRP A 60 20.35 -9.93 9.77
C TRP A 60 21.07 -9.12 8.68
N TRP A 61 20.61 -7.90 8.43
CA TRP A 61 21.22 -7.01 7.47
C TRP A 61 22.06 -5.98 8.21
N GLU A 62 23.31 -5.83 7.77
CA GLU A 62 24.21 -4.79 8.23
C GLU A 62 24.43 -3.79 7.10
N TRP A 63 24.40 -2.51 7.44
CA TRP A 63 24.67 -1.43 6.50
C TRP A 63 26.12 -0.97 6.72
N PRO A 64 27.01 -1.18 5.73
CA PRO A 64 28.39 -0.72 5.85
C PRO A 64 28.43 0.80 5.78
N ALA A 65 29.31 1.41 6.57
CA ALA A 65 29.52 2.86 6.55
C ALA A 65 29.92 3.36 5.15
N PRO A 66 29.29 4.42 4.60
CA PRO A 66 28.27 5.30 5.20
C PRO A 66 26.83 5.00 4.73
N LEU A 67 26.51 3.80 4.24
CA LEU A 67 25.20 3.50 3.63
C LEU A 67 24.01 3.64 4.61
N GLU A 68 24.26 3.58 5.91
CA GLU A 68 23.28 3.83 6.98
C GLU A 68 22.65 5.23 6.86
N VAL A 69 23.35 6.21 6.29
CA VAL A 69 22.81 7.57 6.13
C VAL A 69 21.73 7.67 5.05
N GLN A 70 21.57 6.63 4.22
CA GLN A 70 20.51 6.56 3.20
C GLN A 70 19.17 6.09 3.79
N LEU A 71 19.17 5.60 5.05
CA LEU A 71 17.97 5.12 5.71
C LEU A 71 17.04 6.28 6.04
N ASN A 72 15.76 6.08 5.80
CA ASN A 72 14.74 7.07 6.14
C ASN A 72 14.51 7.04 7.66
N PRO A 73 14.70 8.17 8.38
CA PRO A 73 14.56 8.22 9.83
C PRO A 73 13.12 7.99 10.32
N ASP A 74 12.12 8.23 9.47
CA ASP A 74 10.70 8.09 9.80
C ASP A 74 10.17 6.66 9.58
N VAL A 75 11.02 5.74 9.12
CA VAL A 75 10.65 4.34 8.86
C VAL A 75 11.50 3.42 9.71
N THR A 76 10.85 2.59 10.52
CA THR A 76 11.54 1.57 11.32
C THR A 76 12.39 0.68 10.43
N VAL A 77 13.67 0.54 10.76
CA VAL A 77 14.56 -0.48 10.19
C VAL A 77 14.23 -1.82 10.85
N ARG A 78 13.88 -2.83 10.05
CA ARG A 78 13.38 -4.11 10.58
C ARG A 78 14.56 -5.03 10.92
N GLN A 79 14.43 -5.73 12.03
CA GLN A 79 15.34 -6.80 12.43
C GLN A 79 14.95 -8.13 11.78
N LEU A 80 15.81 -9.13 11.96
CA LEU A 80 15.55 -10.54 11.66
C LEU A 80 14.20 -10.99 12.26
N GLY A 81 13.47 -11.85 11.55
CA GLY A 81 12.30 -12.53 12.10
C GLY A 81 11.00 -11.75 12.04
N VAL A 82 10.98 -10.60 11.36
CA VAL A 82 9.81 -9.71 11.29
C VAL A 82 9.17 -9.75 9.90
N MET A 83 7.83 -9.76 9.86
CA MET A 83 7.07 -9.57 8.63
C MET A 83 6.95 -8.09 8.29
N GLU A 84 7.12 -7.79 7.01
CA GLU A 84 6.90 -6.47 6.42
C GLU A 84 5.94 -6.54 5.23
N LYS A 85 5.44 -5.39 4.83
CA LYS A 85 4.55 -5.22 3.68
C LYS A 85 4.52 -3.75 3.26
N CYS A 86 3.89 -3.45 2.12
CA CYS A 86 3.49 -2.08 1.81
C CYS A 86 2.58 -1.54 2.92
N THR A 87 2.87 -0.35 3.42
CA THR A 87 2.10 0.36 4.47
C THR A 87 1.38 1.59 3.95
N MET A 88 1.23 1.71 2.62
CA MET A 88 0.80 2.94 1.93
C MET A 88 1.65 4.17 2.31
N CYS A 89 2.94 3.95 2.59
CA CYS A 89 3.85 4.99 3.07
C CYS A 89 3.28 5.72 4.31
N LEU A 90 2.91 4.96 5.34
CA LEU A 90 2.35 5.47 6.60
C LEU A 90 3.10 6.70 7.14
N GLN A 91 4.44 6.70 7.05
CA GLN A 91 5.28 7.83 7.46
C GLN A 91 4.93 9.14 6.73
N ARG A 92 4.58 9.07 5.44
CA ARG A 92 4.15 10.23 4.65
C ARG A 92 2.70 10.62 4.93
N ILE A 93 1.86 9.64 5.28
CA ILE A 93 0.48 9.90 5.71
C ILE A 93 0.48 10.72 7.01
N ILE A 94 1.30 10.30 7.98
CA ILE A 94 1.47 11.01 9.25
C ILE A 94 2.01 12.42 9.00
N ALA A 95 3.14 12.56 8.28
CA ALA A 95 3.71 13.87 7.99
C ALA A 95 2.76 14.82 7.26
N GLY A 96 1.99 14.32 6.28
CA GLY A 96 1.00 15.13 5.55
C GLY A 96 -0.15 15.61 6.43
N LYS A 97 -0.61 14.78 7.38
CA LYS A 97 -1.61 15.18 8.37
C LYS A 97 -1.08 16.18 9.37
N ASP A 98 0.14 15.96 9.86
CA ASP A 98 0.76 16.86 10.83
C ASP A 98 0.94 18.25 10.24
N ARG A 99 1.34 18.34 8.96
CA ARG A 99 1.38 19.61 8.22
C ARG A 99 -0.01 20.25 8.12
N ALA A 100 -1.03 19.51 7.69
CA ALA A 100 -2.39 20.04 7.58
C ALA A 100 -2.94 20.51 8.94
N ARG A 101 -2.66 19.77 10.01
CA ARG A 101 -3.00 20.16 11.39
C ARG A 101 -2.26 21.43 11.82
N GLY A 102 -0.96 21.55 11.53
CA GLY A 102 -0.18 22.75 11.81
C GLY A 102 -0.71 24.00 11.09
N GLU A 103 -1.28 23.82 9.90
CA GLU A 103 -1.94 24.85 9.10
C GLU A 103 -3.44 25.06 9.47
N ASN A 104 -3.93 24.41 10.53
CA ASN A 104 -5.33 24.46 10.98
C ASN A 104 -6.36 24.17 9.86
N ARG A 105 -6.07 23.18 9.02
CA ARG A 105 -6.97 22.75 7.93
C ARG A 105 -7.08 21.25 7.83
N ALA A 106 -8.11 20.79 7.12
CA ALA A 106 -8.21 19.39 6.71
C ALA A 106 -7.13 19.03 5.68
N VAL A 107 -6.80 17.73 5.63
CA VAL A 107 -5.98 17.14 4.57
C VAL A 107 -6.72 17.28 3.23
N ARG A 108 -6.00 17.70 2.20
CA ARG A 108 -6.49 17.89 0.84
C ARG A 108 -5.84 16.86 -0.09
N ASP A 109 -6.48 16.59 -1.22
CA ASP A 109 -5.87 15.77 -2.26
C ASP A 109 -4.51 16.37 -2.68
N GLY A 110 -3.49 15.52 -2.81
CA GLY A 110 -2.11 15.93 -3.06
C GLY A 110 -1.28 16.33 -1.83
N ASP A 111 -1.86 16.47 -0.63
CA ASP A 111 -1.03 16.69 0.58
C ASP A 111 -0.13 15.50 0.88
N ILE A 112 -0.63 14.30 0.59
CA ILE A 112 0.05 13.04 0.82
C ILE A 112 0.31 12.38 -0.54
N VAL A 113 1.60 12.26 -0.89
CA VAL A 113 2.04 11.57 -2.10
C VAL A 113 2.94 10.41 -1.69
N THR A 114 2.50 9.18 -1.96
CA THR A 114 3.28 7.98 -1.63
C THR A 114 4.53 7.89 -2.51
N ALA A 115 5.56 7.18 -2.04
CA ALA A 115 6.81 7.03 -2.79
C ALA A 115 6.59 6.40 -4.16
N CYS A 116 5.77 5.35 -4.25
CA CYS A 116 5.48 4.69 -5.52
C CYS A 116 4.66 5.56 -6.48
N GLN A 117 3.76 6.41 -5.98
CA GLN A 117 3.07 7.41 -6.78
C GLN A 117 4.03 8.49 -7.31
N GLN A 118 4.88 9.03 -6.44
CA GLN A 118 5.81 10.11 -6.79
C GLN A 118 6.83 9.68 -7.85
N THR A 119 7.38 8.47 -7.72
CA THR A 119 8.46 7.99 -8.58
C THR A 119 7.96 7.49 -9.94
N CYS A 120 6.67 7.15 -10.07
CA CYS A 120 6.14 6.57 -11.31
C CYS A 120 6.07 7.62 -12.43
N PRO A 121 6.90 7.53 -13.50
CA PRO A 121 6.96 8.55 -14.54
C PRO A 121 5.66 8.61 -15.36
N THR A 122 4.98 7.48 -15.51
CA THR A 122 3.71 7.37 -16.23
C THR A 122 2.49 7.68 -15.36
N GLN A 123 2.68 8.04 -14.08
CA GLN A 123 1.62 8.34 -13.11
C GLN A 123 0.57 7.22 -13.01
N ALA A 124 1.00 5.96 -13.07
CA ALA A 124 0.11 4.80 -13.04
C ALA A 124 -0.57 4.57 -11.67
N ILE A 125 0.03 5.09 -10.59
CA ILE A 125 -0.47 4.93 -9.23
C ILE A 125 -1.03 6.28 -8.77
N THR A 126 -2.25 6.29 -8.25
CA THR A 126 -2.86 7.46 -7.58
C THR A 126 -3.31 7.03 -6.20
N PHE A 127 -2.76 7.67 -5.17
CA PHE A 127 -3.19 7.51 -3.78
C PHE A 127 -3.97 8.74 -3.34
N GLY A 128 -4.96 8.56 -2.47
CA GLY A 128 -5.82 9.62 -1.95
C GLY A 128 -6.93 9.08 -1.08
N ASP A 129 -7.70 9.98 -0.47
CA ASP A 129 -8.84 9.62 0.37
C ASP A 129 -10.03 9.17 -0.50
N LEU A 130 -10.51 7.95 -0.26
CA LEU A 130 -11.66 7.38 -0.96
C LEU A 130 -12.99 7.96 -0.47
N LYS A 131 -13.04 8.48 0.78
CA LYS A 131 -14.23 9.12 1.36
C LYS A 131 -14.47 10.50 0.75
N ASP A 132 -13.41 11.21 0.35
CA ASP A 132 -13.53 12.44 -0.43
C ASP A 132 -13.89 12.12 -1.90
N GLY A 133 -15.16 12.36 -2.26
CA GLY A 133 -15.65 12.16 -3.63
C GLY A 133 -15.01 13.08 -4.68
N ALA A 134 -14.36 14.17 -4.27
CA ALA A 134 -13.65 15.07 -5.16
C ALA A 134 -12.21 14.61 -5.45
N SER A 135 -11.64 13.71 -4.64
CA SER A 135 -10.26 13.25 -4.78
C SER A 135 -10.04 12.50 -6.11
N ARG A 136 -8.82 12.60 -6.65
CA ARG A 136 -8.44 11.88 -7.87
C ARG A 136 -8.57 10.36 -7.69
N ALA A 137 -8.21 9.85 -6.51
CA ALA A 137 -8.32 8.43 -6.18
C ALA A 137 -9.77 7.95 -6.20
N SER A 138 -10.69 8.67 -5.56
CA SER A 138 -12.12 8.31 -5.51
C SER A 138 -12.77 8.32 -6.90
N LYS A 139 -12.43 9.31 -7.74
CA LYS A 139 -12.90 9.38 -9.13
C LYS A 139 -12.40 8.20 -9.98
N LEU A 140 -11.13 7.83 -9.86
CA LEU A 140 -10.56 6.69 -10.59
C LEU A 140 -11.11 5.35 -10.10
N ALA A 141 -11.34 5.19 -8.79
CA ALA A 141 -11.92 3.98 -8.22
C ALA A 141 -13.34 3.70 -8.75
N ARG A 142 -14.11 4.75 -9.06
CA ARG A 142 -15.46 4.66 -9.65
C ARG A 142 -15.46 4.53 -11.18
N SER A 143 -14.29 4.43 -11.81
CA SER A 143 -14.19 4.27 -13.26
C SER A 143 -14.86 2.95 -13.70
N PRO A 144 -15.55 2.91 -14.86
CA PRO A 144 -16.06 1.65 -15.42
C PRO A 144 -14.95 0.66 -15.81
N ARG A 145 -13.68 1.11 -15.83
CA ARG A 145 -12.50 0.26 -16.02
C ARG A 145 -11.98 -0.33 -14.71
N GLY A 146 -12.53 0.07 -13.57
CA GLY A 146 -12.15 -0.39 -12.24
C GLY A 146 -12.43 -1.87 -12.06
N TYR A 147 -11.50 -2.58 -11.40
CA TYR A 147 -11.70 -3.93 -10.91
C TYR A 147 -10.80 -4.19 -9.70
N HIS A 148 -11.19 -5.14 -8.86
CA HIS A 148 -10.37 -5.63 -7.76
C HIS A 148 -9.74 -6.98 -8.13
N VAL A 149 -8.50 -7.20 -7.69
CA VAL A 149 -7.82 -8.48 -7.91
C VAL A 149 -8.37 -9.50 -6.90
N PHE A 150 -8.79 -10.66 -7.38
CA PHE A 150 -9.41 -11.72 -6.60
C PHE A 150 -10.66 -11.25 -5.83
N GLU A 151 -11.54 -10.54 -6.54
CA GLU A 151 -12.80 -10.01 -5.98
C GLU A 151 -13.69 -11.14 -5.42
N GLU A 152 -13.61 -12.32 -6.02
CA GLU A 152 -14.35 -13.53 -5.64
C GLU A 152 -14.03 -14.00 -4.21
N LEU A 153 -12.85 -13.65 -3.67
CA LEU A 153 -12.45 -13.98 -2.30
C LEU A 153 -13.10 -13.08 -1.24
N GLY A 154 -13.80 -12.01 -1.65
CA GLY A 154 -14.51 -11.13 -0.72
C GLY A 154 -13.61 -10.35 0.24
N THR A 155 -12.32 -10.18 -0.07
CA THR A 155 -11.36 -9.46 0.80
C THR A 155 -11.62 -7.95 0.89
N ARG A 156 -12.44 -7.40 -0.02
CA ARG A 156 -12.75 -5.97 -0.13
C ARG A 156 -11.47 -5.12 -0.14
N SER A 157 -10.69 -5.27 -1.22
CA SER A 157 -9.43 -4.53 -1.43
C SER A 157 -9.66 -3.02 -1.47
N ALA A 158 -8.75 -2.25 -0.87
CA ALA A 158 -8.75 -0.79 -0.98
C ALA A 158 -8.15 -0.29 -2.31
N ILE A 159 -7.47 -1.15 -3.08
CA ILE A 159 -6.88 -0.80 -4.37
C ILE A 159 -7.81 -1.25 -5.49
N THR A 160 -8.18 -0.28 -6.33
CA THR A 160 -8.85 -0.52 -7.61
C THR A 160 -7.84 -0.44 -8.74
N TYR A 161 -7.74 -1.48 -9.54
CA TYR A 161 -6.94 -1.49 -10.77
C TYR A 161 -7.78 -1.05 -11.95
N LEU A 162 -7.14 -0.44 -12.96
CA LEU A 162 -7.81 -0.02 -14.20
C LEU A 162 -7.44 -0.95 -15.34
N LYS A 163 -8.45 -1.54 -16.00
CA LYS A 163 -8.25 -2.46 -17.14
C LYS A 163 -7.42 -1.79 -18.24
N LYS A 164 -6.42 -2.49 -18.78
CA LYS A 164 -5.62 -2.03 -19.93
C LYS A 164 -6.51 -1.99 -21.18
N VAL A 165 -6.54 -0.85 -21.86
CA VAL A 165 -7.23 -0.71 -23.16
C VAL A 165 -6.17 -0.76 -24.25
N THR A 166 -6.23 -1.78 -25.10
CA THR A 166 -5.38 -1.89 -26.30
C THR A 166 -6.19 -1.51 -27.52
N ARG A 167 -5.75 -0.50 -28.27
CA ARG A 167 -6.29 -0.27 -29.62
C ARG A 167 -5.77 -1.38 -30.52
N ALA A 168 -6.65 -2.04 -31.28
CA ALA A 168 -6.21 -2.90 -32.37
C ALA A 168 -5.42 -2.05 -33.38
N PRO A 169 -4.37 -2.58 -34.02
CA PRO A 169 -3.73 -1.86 -35.12
C PRO A 169 -4.79 -1.55 -36.18
N GLU A 170 -4.81 -0.32 -36.69
CA GLU A 170 -5.63 0.02 -37.86
C GLU A 170 -5.27 -0.98 -38.96
N ARG A 171 -6.22 -1.81 -39.38
CA ARG A 171 -6.05 -2.60 -40.59
C ARG A 171 -5.75 -1.58 -41.69
N ALA A 172 -4.57 -1.68 -42.30
CA ALA A 172 -4.22 -0.89 -43.47
C ALA A 172 -5.39 -0.95 -44.44
N ARG A 173 -6.07 0.19 -44.64
CA ARG A 173 -7.10 0.32 -45.66
C ARG A 173 -6.37 0.24 -47.00
N GLY A 174 -6.27 -0.98 -47.52
CA GLY A 174 -5.96 -1.23 -48.94
C GLY A 174 -7.18 -0.94 -49.79
#